data_AF-A0A8T3XVS3-F1
#
_entry.id   AF-A0A8T3XVS3-F1
#
_cell.length_a   1.000
_cell.length_b   1.000
_cell.length_c   1.000
_cell.angle_alpha   90.00
_cell.angle_beta   90.00
_cell.angle_gamma   90.00
#
_symmetry.space_group_name_H-M   'P 1'
#
loop_
_entity.id
_entity.type
_entity.pdbx_description
1 polymer ?
#
loop_
_entity_poly.entity_id
_entity_poly.type
_entity_poly.pdbx_seq_one_letter_code
_entity_poly.pdbx_strand_id
1 'polypeptide(L)'
;MAAKKNEDMSKVGEWAFLGGVLLAVLVGLIPGVLPGNLVALVLVVLGLLVGLINIGAKETHSFLLASVALLVAGAAGLQTLPVVGGIVSSVLTNLVSFVAPAAVIVALKAVYEHGR
;
A
#
# COMPACT_ATOMS: atom_id res chain seq x y z
N MET A 1 28.74 12.31 -5.41
CA MET A 1 27.39 12.60 -5.96
C MET A 1 26.44 11.40 -5.96
N ALA A 2 26.92 10.14 -6.02
CA ALA A 2 26.04 8.95 -6.00
C ALA A 2 25.32 8.70 -4.64
N ALA A 3 25.96 9.00 -3.51
CA ALA A 3 25.36 8.80 -2.18
C ALA A 3 24.12 9.68 -1.93
N LYS A 4 24.15 10.94 -2.39
CA LYS A 4 23.04 11.90 -2.24
C LYS A 4 21.79 11.48 -3.02
N LYS A 5 21.96 10.90 -4.21
CA LYS A 5 20.87 10.43 -5.08
C LYS A 5 20.07 9.30 -4.45
N ASN A 6 20.72 8.40 -3.71
CA ASN A 6 20.07 7.27 -3.06
C ASN A 6 19.25 7.71 -1.83
N GLU A 7 19.71 8.71 -1.07
CA GLU A 7 18.91 9.30 0.02
C GLU A 7 17.64 9.98 -0.51
N ASP A 8 17.75 10.73 -1.60
CA ASP A 8 16.62 11.44 -2.19
C ASP A 8 15.57 10.47 -2.74
N MET A 9 15.98 9.37 -3.38
CA MET A 9 15.07 8.35 -3.91
C MET A 9 14.32 7.56 -2.82
N SER A 10 14.99 7.23 -1.71
CA SER A 10 14.33 6.58 -0.57
C SER A 10 13.26 7.48 0.04
N LYS A 11 13.55 8.78 0.21
CA LYS A 11 12.56 9.76 0.68
C LYS A 11 11.38 9.87 -0.29
N VAL A 12 11.63 9.89 -1.59
CA VAL A 12 10.55 9.94 -2.60
C VAL A 12 9.64 8.72 -2.49
N GLY A 13 10.20 7.52 -2.30
CA GLY A 13 9.42 6.31 -2.08
C GLY A 13 8.55 6.36 -0.83
N GLU A 14 9.09 6.86 0.27
CA GLU A 14 8.41 6.99 1.56
C GLU A 14 7.24 8.00 1.47
N TRP A 15 7.48 9.17 0.87
CA TRP A 15 6.42 10.16 0.62
C TRP A 15 5.37 9.67 -0.37
N ALA A 16 5.76 8.90 -1.39
CA ALA A 16 4.82 8.28 -2.33
C ALA A 16 3.96 7.21 -1.63
N PHE A 17 4.53 6.43 -0.72
CA PHE A 17 3.77 5.48 0.10
C PHE A 17 2.74 6.19 0.97
N LEU A 18 3.17 7.21 1.72
CA LEU A 18 2.30 7.97 2.60
C LEU A 18 1.19 8.69 1.82
N GLY A 19 1.52 9.27 0.67
CA GLY A 19 0.55 9.89 -0.22
C GLY A 19 -0.48 8.90 -0.76
N GLY A 20 -0.05 7.69 -1.15
CA GLY A 20 -0.93 6.61 -1.60
C GLY A 20 -1.89 6.13 -0.51
N VAL A 21 -1.39 5.95 0.72
CA VAL A 21 -2.20 5.62 1.90
C VAL A 21 -3.23 6.72 2.18
N LEU A 22 -2.78 7.98 2.20
CA LEU A 22 -3.67 9.12 2.45
C LEU A 22 -4.78 9.19 1.40
N LEU A 23 -4.44 9.02 0.12
CA LEU A 23 -5.40 8.98 -0.97
C LEU A 23 -6.40 7.81 -0.82
N ALA A 24 -5.92 6.61 -0.50
CA ALA A 24 -6.77 5.45 -0.26
C ALA A 24 -7.80 5.69 0.87
N VAL A 25 -7.36 6.33 1.97
CA VAL A 25 -8.21 6.68 3.10
C VAL A 25 -9.23 7.75 2.71
N LEU A 26 -8.80 8.87 2.11
CA LEU A 26 -9.70 9.98 1.75
C LEU A 26 -10.78 9.53 0.76
N VAL A 27 -10.41 8.76 -0.25
CA VAL A 27 -11.37 8.23 -1.23
C VAL A 27 -12.26 7.15 -0.62
N GLY A 28 -11.76 6.39 0.36
CA GLY A 28 -12.56 5.38 1.08
C GLY A 28 -13.56 5.97 2.07
N LEU A 29 -13.26 7.14 2.64
CA LEU A 29 -14.15 7.83 3.58
C LEU A 29 -15.39 8.43 2.90
N ILE A 30 -15.29 8.79 1.63
CA ILE A 30 -16.38 9.39 0.85
C ILE A 30 -16.64 8.54 -0.40
N PRO A 31 -17.28 7.36 -0.25
CA PRO A 31 -17.57 6.49 -1.38
C PRO A 31 -18.47 7.20 -2.40
N GLY A 32 -18.12 7.06 -3.69
CA GLY A 32 -18.88 7.66 -4.80
C GLY A 32 -18.36 9.00 -5.33
N VAL A 33 -17.34 9.61 -4.71
CA VAL A 33 -16.68 10.82 -5.24
C VAL A 33 -15.97 10.54 -6.57
N LEU A 34 -15.38 9.35 -6.70
CA LEU A 34 -14.71 8.89 -7.91
C LEU A 34 -15.26 7.51 -8.32
N PRO A 35 -15.22 7.18 -9.62
CA PRO A 35 -15.55 5.83 -10.10
C PRO A 35 -14.65 4.79 -9.45
N GLY A 36 -15.24 3.78 -8.80
CA GLY A 36 -14.48 2.78 -8.02
C GLY A 36 -13.43 2.01 -8.83
N ASN A 37 -13.69 1.78 -10.12
CA ASN A 37 -12.74 1.16 -11.04
C ASN A 37 -11.49 2.02 -11.29
N LEU A 38 -11.66 3.33 -11.43
CA LEU A 38 -10.54 4.27 -11.58
C LEU A 38 -9.72 4.37 -10.30
N VAL A 39 -10.39 4.42 -9.15
CA VAL A 39 -9.73 4.43 -7.84
C VAL A 39 -8.88 3.19 -7.66
N ALA A 40 -9.46 2.00 -7.88
CA ALA A 40 -8.74 0.73 -7.76
C ALA A 40 -7.53 0.67 -8.71
N LEU A 41 -7.69 1.10 -9.97
CA LEU A 41 -6.60 1.11 -10.94
C LEU A 41 -5.47 2.04 -10.50
N VAL A 42 -5.79 3.28 -10.08
CA VAL A 42 -4.80 4.24 -9.60
C VAL A 42 -4.06 3.70 -8.37
N LEU A 43 -4.77 3.15 -7.40
CA LEU A 43 -4.18 2.58 -6.19
C LEU A 43 -3.27 1.39 -6.51
N VAL A 44 -3.68 0.50 -7.41
CA VAL A 44 -2.83 -0.63 -7.83
C VAL A 44 -1.55 -0.14 -8.51
N VAL A 45 -1.67 0.80 -9.45
CA VAL A 45 -0.51 1.36 -10.16
C VAL A 45 0.44 2.06 -9.18
N LEU A 46 -0.10 2.90 -8.29
CA LEU A 46 0.71 3.55 -7.25
C LEU A 46 1.39 2.53 -6.33
N GLY A 47 0.67 1.48 -5.93
CA GLY A 47 1.22 0.40 -5.11
C GLY A 47 2.39 -0.32 -5.78
N LEU A 48 2.24 -0.67 -7.06
CA LEU A 48 3.33 -1.26 -7.86
C LEU A 48 4.55 -0.33 -7.93
N LEU A 49 4.34 0.96 -8.23
CA LEU A 49 5.41 1.95 -8.31
C LEU A 49 6.14 2.08 -6.97
N VAL A 50 5.39 2.19 -5.87
CA VAL A 50 5.97 2.30 -4.53
C VAL A 50 6.72 1.04 -4.14
N GLY A 51 6.21 -0.17 -4.42
CA GLY A 51 6.94 -1.41 -4.18
C GLY A 51 8.26 -1.51 -4.98
N LEU A 52 8.28 -0.91 -6.18
CA LEU A 52 9.49 -0.84 -7.00
C LEU A 52 10.50 0.18 -6.44
N ILE A 53 10.05 1.33 -5.97
CA ILE A 53 10.89 2.44 -5.50
C ILE A 53 11.38 2.24 -4.06
N ASN A 54 10.54 1.71 -3.16
CA ASN A 54 10.62 2.07 -1.74
C ASN A 54 11.05 0.99 -0.73
N ILE A 55 11.94 0.03 -1.03
CA ILE A 55 12.50 -0.74 0.10
C ILE A 55 13.99 -0.96 -0.05
N GLY A 56 14.75 -0.21 0.76
CA GLY A 56 16.09 -0.63 1.15
C GLY A 56 15.97 -1.88 2.02
N ALA A 57 16.84 -2.87 1.81
CA ALA A 57 16.76 -4.21 2.38
C ALA A 57 16.54 -4.29 3.91
N LYS A 58 16.84 -3.22 4.67
CA LYS A 58 16.66 -3.14 6.12
C LYS A 58 15.18 -3.05 6.58
N GLU A 59 14.27 -2.58 5.73
CA GLU A 59 12.87 -2.32 6.12
C GLU A 59 11.89 -3.40 5.60
N THR A 60 12.37 -4.34 4.78
CA THR A 60 11.54 -5.33 4.07
C THR A 60 10.66 -6.16 4.99
N HIS A 61 11.20 -6.68 6.10
CA HIS A 61 10.44 -7.52 7.02
C HIS A 61 9.31 -6.74 7.71
N SER A 62 9.60 -5.55 8.23
CA SER A 62 8.61 -4.69 8.89
C SER A 62 7.50 -4.29 7.93
N PHE A 63 7.85 -3.91 6.70
CA PHE A 63 6.87 -3.57 5.66
C PHE A 63 5.96 -4.75 5.31
N LEU A 64 6.53 -5.94 5.08
CA LEU A 64 5.75 -7.12 4.74
C LEU A 64 4.84 -7.54 5.90
N LEU A 65 5.31 -7.45 7.14
CA LEU A 65 4.51 -7.75 8.32
C LEU A 65 3.32 -6.77 8.45
N ALA A 66 3.56 -5.47 8.29
CA ALA A 66 2.51 -4.45 8.29
C ALA A 66 1.51 -4.67 7.14
N SER A 67 2.02 -5.05 5.95
CA SER A 67 1.19 -5.36 4.78
C SER A 67 0.29 -6.56 5.04
N VAL A 68 0.82 -7.63 5.63
CA VAL A 68 0.04 -8.81 6.02
C VAL A 68 -1.02 -8.44 7.05
N ALA A 69 -0.66 -7.68 8.09
CA ALA A 69 -1.62 -7.22 9.09
C ALA A 69 -2.78 -6.43 8.47
N LEU A 70 -2.47 -5.54 7.51
CA LEU A 70 -3.48 -4.77 6.79
C LEU A 70 -4.36 -5.64 5.89
N LEU A 71 -3.77 -6.60 5.17
CA LEU A 71 -4.52 -7.55 4.32
C LEU A 71 -5.48 -8.39 5.15
N VAL A 72 -5.02 -8.89 6.30
CA VAL A 72 -5.84 -9.63 7.25
C VAL A 72 -6.96 -8.75 7.81
N ALA A 73 -6.66 -7.51 8.20
CA ALA A 73 -7.67 -6.55 8.65
C ALA A 73 -8.72 -6.29 7.56
N GLY A 74 -8.31 -6.14 6.30
CA GLY A 74 -9.23 -5.98 5.17
C GLY A 74 -10.14 -7.18 4.93
N ALA A 75 -9.70 -8.39 5.30
CA ALA A 75 -10.49 -9.62 5.20
C ALA A 75 -11.31 -9.94 6.47
N ALA A 76 -11.20 -9.14 7.54
CA ALA A 76 -11.74 -9.47 8.87
C ALA A 76 -13.27 -9.35 9.01
N GLY A 77 -14.02 -9.03 7.93
CA GLY A 77 -15.49 -8.98 7.99
C GLY A 77 -16.07 -7.73 8.69
N LEU A 78 -15.30 -6.65 8.78
CA LEU A 78 -15.66 -5.40 9.48
C LEU A 78 -16.88 -4.67 8.89
N GLN A 79 -17.33 -5.04 7.68
CA GLN A 79 -18.56 -4.51 7.07
C GLN A 79 -19.83 -4.79 7.89
N THR A 80 -19.78 -5.76 8.80
CA THR A 80 -20.91 -6.14 9.67
C THR A 80 -21.16 -5.16 10.82
N LEU A 81 -20.25 -4.22 11.06
CA LEU A 81 -20.40 -3.23 12.13
C LEU A 81 -21.53 -2.23 11.82
N PRO A 82 -22.43 -1.95 12.79
CA PRO A 82 -23.47 -0.96 12.59
C PRO A 82 -22.88 0.44 12.43
N VAL A 83 -23.53 1.28 11.62
CA VAL A 83 -23.18 2.69 11.35
C VAL A 83 -21.86 2.90 10.59
N VAL A 84 -20.77 2.24 10.97
CA VAL A 84 -19.42 2.49 10.44
C VAL A 84 -18.89 1.40 9.51
N GLY A 85 -19.51 0.21 9.48
CA GLY A 85 -18.99 -0.95 8.76
C GLY A 85 -18.74 -0.70 7.28
N GLY A 86 -19.66 -0.01 6.59
CA GLY A 86 -19.50 0.33 5.17
C GLY A 86 -18.31 1.26 4.91
N ILE A 87 -18.12 2.28 5.74
CA ILE A 87 -17.01 3.24 5.60
C ILE A 87 -15.68 2.54 5.88
N VAL A 88 -15.60 1.79 6.98
CA VAL A 88 -14.39 1.04 7.37
C VAL A 88 -14.02 0.03 6.29
N SER A 89 -15.01 -0.71 5.78
CA SER A 89 -14.80 -1.67 4.69
C SER A 89 -14.29 -0.97 3.42
N SER A 90 -14.86 0.17 3.04
CA SER A 90 -14.41 0.92 1.86
C SER A 90 -12.97 1.42 1.99
N VAL A 91 -12.60 1.95 3.16
CA VAL A 91 -11.22 2.39 3.43
C VAL A 91 -10.25 1.21 3.37
N LEU A 92 -10.59 0.08 4.02
CA LEU A 92 -9.75 -1.10 4.02
C LEU A 92 -9.59 -1.70 2.63
N THR A 93 -10.66 -1.76 1.83
CA THR A 93 -10.57 -2.24 0.44
C THR A 93 -9.63 -1.38 -0.40
N ASN A 94 -9.67 -0.05 -0.24
CA ASN A 94 -8.73 0.85 -0.93
C ASN A 94 -7.29 0.65 -0.45
N LEU A 95 -7.09 0.57 0.87
CA LEU A 95 -5.76 0.32 1.44
C LEU A 95 -5.18 -1.00 0.96
N VAL A 96 -5.97 -2.06 0.93
CA VAL A 96 -5.57 -3.37 0.39
C VAL A 96 -5.25 -3.27 -1.10
N SER A 97 -6.06 -2.55 -1.89
CA SER A 97 -5.83 -2.37 -3.32
C SER A 97 -4.51 -1.65 -3.63
N PHE A 98 -4.04 -0.81 -2.70
CA PHE A 98 -2.75 -0.13 -2.77
C PHE A 98 -1.59 -1.00 -2.24
N VAL A 99 -1.75 -1.57 -1.05
CA VAL A 99 -0.65 -2.24 -0.34
C VAL A 99 -0.37 -3.65 -0.87
N ALA A 100 -1.39 -4.39 -1.33
CA ALA A 100 -1.21 -5.73 -1.88
C ALA A 100 -0.20 -5.80 -3.03
N PRO A 101 -0.31 -5.01 -4.11
CA PRO A 101 0.66 -5.05 -5.20
C PRO A 101 2.07 -4.60 -4.76
N ALA A 102 2.16 -3.61 -3.85
CA ALA A 102 3.45 -3.21 -3.29
C ALA A 102 4.12 -4.38 -2.54
N ALA A 103 3.36 -5.08 -1.69
CA ALA A 103 3.81 -6.25 -0.95
C ALA A 103 4.27 -7.40 -1.85
N VAL A 104 3.59 -7.64 -2.98
CA VAL A 104 4.03 -8.65 -3.96
C VAL A 104 5.41 -8.31 -4.52
N ILE A 105 5.61 -7.07 -4.98
CA ILE A 105 6.91 -6.65 -5.53
C ILE A 105 8.02 -6.82 -4.50
N VAL A 106 7.75 -6.40 -3.27
CA VAL A 106 8.71 -6.46 -2.16
C VAL A 106 9.04 -7.90 -1.78
N ALA A 107 8.03 -8.76 -1.67
CA ALA A 107 8.22 -10.17 -1.35
C ALA A 107 9.07 -10.87 -2.43
N LEU A 108 8.81 -10.59 -3.71
CA LEU A 108 9.61 -11.13 -4.81
C LEU A 108 11.08 -10.69 -4.74
N LYS A 109 11.32 -9.40 -4.45
CA LYS A 109 12.69 -8.89 -4.21
C LYS A 109 13.36 -9.62 -3.05
N ALA A 110 12.67 -9.77 -1.92
CA ALA A 110 13.21 -10.47 -0.76
C ALA A 110 13.59 -11.92 -1.06
N VAL A 111 12.73 -12.66 -1.77
CA VAL A 111 13.00 -14.05 -2.18
C VAL A 111 14.22 -14.12 -3.09
N TYR A 112 14.32 -13.23 -4.08
CA TYR A 112 15.47 -13.17 -4.97
C TYR A 112 16.77 -12.87 -4.21
N GLU A 113 16.73 -11.99 -3.21
CA GLU A 113 17.90 -11.66 -2.39
C GLU A 113 18.37 -12.82 -1.51
N HIS A 114 17.45 -13.64 -0.97
CA HIS A 114 17.81 -14.83 -0.18
C HIS A 114 18.25 -16.02 -1.04
N GLY A 115 17.88 -16.04 -2.32
CA GLY A 115 18.21 -17.14 -3.24
C GLY A 115 19.54 -16.99 -3.99
N ARG A 116 20.25 -15.87 -3.86
CA ARG A 116 21.59 -15.64 -4.43
C ARG A 116 22.67 -15.74 -3.36
#